data_AF-A0A9P4MJP0-F1
#
_entry.id   AF-A0A9P4MJP0-F1
#
_cell.length_a   1.000
_cell.length_b   1.000
_cell.length_c   1.000
_cell.angle_alpha   90.00
_cell.angle_beta   90.00
_cell.angle_gamma   90.00
#
_symmetry.space_group_name_H-M   'P 1'
#
loop_
_entity.id
_entity.type
_entity.pdbx_description
1 polymer ?
#
loop_
_entity_poly.entity_id
_entity_poly.type
_entity_poly.pdbx_seq_one_letter_code
_entity_poly.pdbx_strand_id
1 'polypeptide(L)'
;MHAVTRQELASGAITVGATEQSRGRAEFSTSGSAVNIFAAGLAIHSTWIGHDGTIRPRSRTAQAAAYVARLLLYSQAMHDLPTPRQAKYDLLSQAIYGIVRSPEGSPNYLASNGYRR
;
A
#
# COMPACT_ATOMS: atom_id res chain seq x y z
N MET A 1 13.63 -26.85 -0.11
CA MET A 1 12.26 -26.55 0.34
C MET A 1 12.17 -25.06 0.66
N HIS A 2 11.94 -24.22 -0.35
CA HIS A 2 11.73 -22.78 -0.15
C HIS A 2 10.23 -22.54 -0.02
N ALA A 3 9.81 -22.08 1.16
CA ALA A 3 8.45 -21.65 1.43
C ALA A 3 8.12 -20.43 0.54
N VAL A 4 7.63 -20.69 -0.66
CA VAL A 4 6.84 -19.72 -1.39
C VAL A 4 5.57 -19.55 -0.57
N THR A 5 5.45 -18.42 0.12
CA THR A 5 4.20 -17.93 0.72
C THR A 5 3.17 -17.81 -0.40
N ARG A 6 2.54 -18.93 -0.77
CA ARG A 6 1.26 -18.96 -1.45
C ARG A 6 0.23 -18.47 -0.45
N GLN A 7 0.21 -17.15 -0.25
CA GLN A 7 -0.98 -16.51 0.27
C GLN A 7 -1.96 -16.58 -0.88
N GLU A 8 -2.81 -17.61 -0.87
CA GLU A 8 -4.01 -17.61 -1.69
C GLU A 8 -4.70 -16.27 -1.46
N LEU A 9 -4.72 -15.45 -2.51
CA LEU A 9 -5.35 -14.14 -2.47
C LEU A 9 -6.83 -14.40 -2.19
N ALA A 10 -7.28 -14.11 -0.96
CA ALA A 10 -8.70 -14.14 -0.66
C ALA A 10 -9.42 -13.23 -1.66
N SER A 11 -10.44 -13.78 -2.34
CA SER A 11 -11.21 -13.04 -3.34
C SER A 11 -11.80 -11.79 -2.68
N GLY A 12 -11.24 -10.61 -2.99
CA GLY A 12 -11.60 -9.33 -2.37
C GLY A 12 -10.46 -8.61 -1.62
N ALA A 13 -9.39 -9.31 -1.22
CA ALA A 13 -8.25 -8.69 -0.55
C ALA A 13 -7.54 -7.63 -1.43
N ILE A 14 -6.82 -6.72 -0.78
CA ILE A 14 -5.94 -5.75 -1.45
C ILE A 14 -4.50 -6.10 -1.07
N THR A 15 -3.74 -6.60 -2.05
CA THR A 15 -2.32 -6.89 -1.89
C THR A 15 -1.51 -5.63 -2.10
N VAL A 16 -0.69 -5.28 -1.10
CA VAL A 16 0.04 -4.02 -1.07
C VAL A 16 1.56 -4.26 -1.11
N GLY A 17 2.20 -3.73 -2.14
CA GLY A 17 3.66 -3.62 -2.23
C GLY A 17 4.19 -2.37 -1.50
N ALA A 18 5.45 -2.40 -1.10
CA ALA A 18 6.14 -1.29 -0.46
C ALA A 18 7.05 -0.54 -1.43
N THR A 19 7.06 0.78 -1.33
CA THR A 19 8.02 1.65 -2.03
C THR A 19 8.86 2.47 -1.06
N GLU A 20 9.95 2.97 -1.62
CA GLU A 20 10.82 3.97 -1.03
C GLU A 20 10.34 5.39 -1.35
N GLN A 21 10.92 6.39 -0.68
CA GLN A 21 10.63 7.80 -0.93
C GLN A 21 10.91 8.21 -2.39
N SER A 22 11.93 7.59 -2.99
CA SER A 22 12.32 7.78 -4.38
C SER A 22 11.40 7.06 -5.39
N ARG A 23 10.27 6.50 -4.94
CA ARG A 23 9.30 5.71 -5.73
C ARG A 23 9.88 4.42 -6.32
N GLY A 24 11.03 3.96 -5.83
CA GLY A 24 11.49 2.60 -6.12
C GLY A 24 10.67 1.58 -5.34
N ARG A 25 10.38 0.42 -5.92
CA ARG A 25 9.96 -0.75 -5.13
C ARG A 25 11.02 -1.01 -4.06
N ALA A 26 10.61 -1.10 -2.80
CA ALA A 26 11.54 -1.45 -1.74
C ALA A 26 12.01 -2.90 -1.93
N GLU A 27 13.30 -3.19 -1.70
CA GLU A 27 13.87 -4.52 -2.01
C GLU A 27 13.10 -5.68 -1.35
N PHE A 28 12.65 -5.51 -0.11
CA PHE A 28 11.87 -6.49 0.66
C PHE A 28 10.40 -6.60 0.23
N SER A 29 9.92 -5.74 -0.66
CA SER A 29 8.53 -5.71 -1.08
C SER A 29 8.13 -7.00 -1.80
N THR A 30 6.91 -7.45 -1.59
CA THR A 30 6.26 -8.38 -2.52
C THR A 30 6.17 -7.76 -3.93
N SER A 31 6.20 -8.60 -4.96
CA SER A 31 6.08 -8.23 -6.37
C SER A 31 5.33 -9.31 -7.15
N GLY A 32 4.95 -8.99 -8.39
CA GLY A 32 4.22 -9.85 -9.31
C GLY A 32 2.77 -9.45 -9.50
N SER A 33 2.08 -10.16 -10.39
CA SER A 33 0.69 -9.87 -10.80
C SER A 33 -0.34 -9.94 -9.66
N ALA A 34 0.03 -10.56 -8.53
CA ALA A 34 -0.77 -10.61 -7.30
C ALA A 34 -0.89 -9.26 -6.57
N VAL A 35 0.05 -8.34 -6.79
CA VAL A 35 0.04 -7.00 -6.19
C VAL A 35 -1.07 -6.16 -6.85
N ASN A 36 -1.86 -5.47 -6.04
CA ASN A 36 -2.86 -4.54 -6.56
C ASN A 36 -2.34 -3.10 -6.63
N ILE A 37 -1.58 -2.70 -5.61
CA ILE A 37 -1.14 -1.32 -5.42
C ILE A 37 0.15 -1.27 -4.59
N PHE A 38 0.95 -0.23 -4.79
CA PHE A 38 2.10 0.10 -3.98
C PHE A 38 1.80 1.27 -3.04
N ALA A 39 2.44 1.30 -1.87
CA ALA A 39 2.42 2.43 -0.96
C ALA A 39 3.76 2.59 -0.25
N ALA A 40 3.96 3.75 0.39
CA ALA A 40 5.18 4.02 1.16
C ALA A 40 5.35 2.99 2.28
N GLY A 41 6.47 2.27 2.27
CA GLY A 41 6.74 1.20 3.23
C GLY A 41 8.18 1.10 3.72
N LEU A 42 9.13 1.84 3.13
CA LEU A 42 10.51 1.99 3.64
C LEU A 42 10.61 3.22 4.54
N ALA A 43 11.29 3.08 5.69
CA ALA A 43 11.62 4.17 6.60
C ALA A 43 10.41 5.03 7.03
N ILE A 44 9.27 4.39 7.26
CA ILE A 44 8.06 5.08 7.73
C ILE A 44 8.22 5.42 9.21
N HIS A 45 8.23 6.71 9.52
CA HIS A 45 8.26 7.22 10.88
C HIS A 45 6.85 7.12 11.47
N SER A 46 6.71 6.37 12.56
CA SER A 46 5.45 6.26 13.29
C SER A 46 5.72 6.07 14.79
N THR A 47 4.65 6.16 15.57
CA THR A 47 4.65 5.92 17.02
C THR A 47 5.22 4.55 17.35
N TRP A 48 6.00 4.47 18.42
CA TRP A 48 6.66 3.25 18.86
C TRP A 48 6.42 2.99 20.34
N ILE A 49 6.44 1.70 20.71
CA ILE A 49 6.32 1.28 22.10
C ILE A 49 7.56 1.76 22.85
N GLY A 50 7.36 2.63 23.84
CA GLY A 50 8.41 3.33 24.58
C GLY A 50 7.77 4.37 25.51
N HIS A 51 8.35 5.55 25.60
CA HIS A 51 7.74 6.69 26.31
C HIS A 51 6.86 7.51 25.36
N ASP A 52 6.01 8.37 25.94
CA ASP A 52 5.17 9.29 25.18
C ASP A 52 6.01 10.11 24.18
N GLY A 53 5.55 10.16 22.94
CA GLY A 53 6.24 10.87 21.85
C GLY A 53 7.35 10.09 21.15
N THR A 54 7.62 8.83 21.50
CA THR A 54 8.65 8.04 20.80
C THR A 54 8.25 7.74 19.34
N ILE A 55 9.08 8.18 18.38
CA ILE A 55 8.94 7.90 16.96
C ILE A 55 10.08 7.00 16.50
N ARG A 56 9.77 5.94 15.72
CA ARG A 56 10.79 5.04 15.17
C ARG A 56 10.56 4.77 13.68
N PRO A 57 11.58 4.95 12.80
CA PRO A 57 11.52 4.48 11.43
C PRO A 57 11.41 2.95 11.38
N ARG A 58 10.43 2.44 10.62
CA ARG A 58 10.32 1.00 10.30
C ARG A 58 10.06 0.80 8.81
N SER A 59 10.55 -0.33 8.31
CA SER A 59 10.50 -0.70 6.90
C SER A 59 9.86 -2.07 6.72
N ARG A 60 8.59 -2.14 6.33
CA ARG A 60 7.91 -3.40 5.97
C ARG A 60 6.71 -3.13 5.06
N THR A 61 6.26 -4.18 4.37
CA THR A 61 5.00 -4.19 3.62
C THR A 61 3.78 -3.94 4.53
N ALA A 62 3.85 -4.29 5.82
CA ALA A 62 2.80 -4.00 6.78
C ALA A 62 2.52 -2.48 6.96
N GLN A 63 3.55 -1.62 6.89
CA GLN A 63 3.36 -0.17 6.93
C GLN A 63 2.65 0.33 5.66
N ALA A 64 3.05 -0.19 4.50
CA ALA A 64 2.39 0.11 3.24
C ALA A 64 0.91 -0.34 3.27
N ALA A 65 0.63 -1.54 3.80
CA ALA A 65 -0.74 -2.03 3.98
C ALA A 65 -1.57 -1.14 4.93
N ALA A 66 -1.00 -0.71 6.05
CA ALA A 66 -1.67 0.22 6.98
C ALA A 66 -1.96 1.58 6.32
N TYR A 67 -1.05 2.07 5.48
CA TYR A 67 -1.26 3.29 4.69
C TYR A 67 -2.43 3.13 3.72
N VAL A 68 -2.50 2.02 2.99
CA VAL A 68 -3.61 1.71 2.08
C VAL A 68 -4.94 1.54 2.83
N ALA A 69 -4.94 0.89 3.99
CA ALA A 69 -6.13 0.76 4.82
C ALA A 69 -6.68 2.13 5.25
N ARG A 70 -5.80 3.07 5.63
CA ARG A 70 -6.19 4.45 5.93
C ARG A 70 -6.80 5.15 4.72
N LEU A 71 -6.20 5.00 3.54
CA LEU A 71 -6.75 5.61 2.32
C LEU A 71 -8.10 5.02 1.91
N LEU A 72 -8.28 3.70 2.08
CA LEU A 72 -9.55 3.04 1.84
C LEU A 72 -10.65 3.62 2.74
N LEU A 73 -10.38 3.77 4.05
CA LEU A 73 -11.32 4.37 5.00
C LEU A 73 -11.60 5.85 4.70
N TYR A 74 -10.58 6.60 4.30
CA TYR A 74 -10.73 7.98 3.87
C TYR A 74 -11.64 8.10 2.64
N SER A 75 -11.38 7.31 1.61
CA SER A 75 -12.22 7.21 0.41
C SER A 75 -13.66 6.83 0.74
N GLN A 76 -13.83 5.82 1.61
CA GLN A 76 -15.15 5.37 2.05
C GLN A 76 -15.95 6.49 2.72
N ALA A 77 -15.31 7.25 3.61
CA ALA A 77 -15.95 8.33 4.35
C ALA A 77 -16.18 9.60 3.51
N MET A 78 -15.27 9.94 2.60
CA MET A 78 -15.36 11.16 1.80
C MET A 78 -16.31 11.04 0.61
N HIS A 79 -16.47 9.84 0.07
CA HIS A 79 -17.25 9.58 -1.15
C HIS A 79 -18.53 8.77 -0.88
N ASP A 80 -18.94 8.63 0.39
CA ASP A 80 -20.15 7.93 0.82
C ASP A 80 -20.31 6.53 0.18
N LEU A 81 -19.25 5.71 0.25
CA LEU A 81 -19.20 4.41 -0.43
C LEU A 81 -19.67 3.29 0.52
N PRO A 82 -20.88 2.74 0.39
CA PRO A 82 -21.45 1.82 1.38
C PRO A 82 -20.81 0.42 1.37
N THR A 83 -20.05 0.05 0.34
CA THR A 83 -19.48 -1.30 0.22
C THR A 83 -17.95 -1.31 0.11
N PRO A 84 -17.28 -2.35 0.65
CA PRO A 84 -15.82 -2.51 0.49
C PRO A 84 -15.38 -2.57 -0.97
N ARG A 85 -16.23 -3.12 -1.85
CA ARG A 85 -15.96 -3.20 -3.29
C ARG A 85 -15.91 -1.81 -3.93
N GLN A 86 -16.85 -0.93 -3.60
CA GLN A 86 -16.85 0.44 -4.09
C GLN A 86 -15.63 1.21 -3.57
N ALA A 87 -15.32 1.12 -2.28
CA ALA A 87 -14.14 1.76 -1.70
C ALA A 87 -12.83 1.27 -2.35
N LYS A 88 -12.72 -0.03 -2.64
CA LYS A 88 -11.56 -0.59 -3.35
C LYS A 88 -11.43 -0.03 -4.77
N TYR A 89 -12.52 0.06 -5.53
CA TYR A 89 -12.48 0.61 -6.89
C TYR A 89 -12.12 2.09 -6.89
N ASP A 90 -12.71 2.86 -5.98
CA ASP A 90 -12.44 4.28 -5.84
C ASP A 90 -10.97 4.54 -5.47
N LEU A 91 -10.43 3.84 -4.47
CA LEU A 91 -9.02 3.87 -4.11
C LEU A 91 -8.09 3.60 -5.31
N LEU A 92 -8.38 2.54 -6.09
CA LEU A 92 -7.56 2.18 -7.25
C LEU A 92 -7.65 3.23 -8.36
N SER A 93 -8.81 3.86 -8.55
CA SER A 93 -9.01 4.91 -9.55
C SER A 93 -8.24 6.20 -9.21
N GLN A 94 -8.01 6.46 -7.93
CA GLN A 94 -7.25 7.61 -7.44
C GLN A 94 -5.73 7.39 -7.45
N ALA A 95 -5.29 6.14 -7.64
CA ALA A 95 -3.88 5.79 -7.63
C ALA A 95 -3.11 6.50 -8.77
N ILE A 96 -1.85 6.85 -8.50
CA ILE A 96 -0.98 7.44 -9.50
C ILE A 96 -0.34 6.30 -10.30
N TYR A 97 -0.65 6.25 -11.59
CA TYR A 97 -0.16 5.22 -12.49
C TYR A 97 1.26 5.52 -13.00
N GLY A 98 2.07 4.48 -13.16
CA GLY A 98 3.31 4.50 -13.95
C GLY A 98 4.52 5.12 -13.26
N ILE A 99 4.43 5.48 -11.97
CA ILE A 99 5.50 6.19 -11.27
C ILE A 99 6.37 5.32 -10.35
N VAL A 100 5.97 4.07 -10.12
CA VAL A 100 6.80 3.11 -9.36
C VAL A 100 7.91 2.60 -10.26
N ARG A 101 9.16 2.77 -9.81
CA ARG A 101 10.36 2.26 -10.49
C ARG A 101 10.57 0.79 -10.10
N SER A 102 10.91 -0.03 -11.09
CA SER A 102 11.14 -1.47 -10.95
C SER A 102 9.98 -2.23 -10.26
N PRO A 103 8.74 -2.17 -10.79
CA PRO A 103 7.59 -2.85 -10.19
C PRO A 103 7.62 -4.38 -10.33
N GLU A 104 8.55 -4.94 -11.12
CA GLU A 104 8.78 -6.39 -11.25
C GLU A 104 7.51 -7.19 -11.59
N GLY A 105 6.86 -6.86 -12.71
CA GLY A 105 5.66 -7.54 -13.19
C GLY A 105 4.39 -7.23 -12.40
N SER A 106 4.48 -6.36 -11.39
CA SER A 106 3.31 -5.83 -10.66
C SER A 106 2.61 -4.71 -11.45
N PRO A 107 1.29 -4.55 -11.30
CA PRO A 107 0.57 -3.34 -11.70
C PRO A 107 1.22 -2.08 -11.10
N ASN A 108 1.48 -1.07 -11.94
CA ASN A 108 2.20 0.13 -11.55
C ASN A 108 1.26 1.21 -11.01
N TYR A 109 0.66 0.95 -9.85
CA TYR A 109 -0.22 1.89 -9.15
C TYR A 109 0.41 2.30 -7.82
N LEU A 110 0.60 3.60 -7.59
CA LEU A 110 0.99 4.14 -6.29
C LEU A 110 -0.22 4.75 -5.58
N ALA A 111 -0.48 4.33 -4.35
CA ALA A 111 -1.61 4.79 -3.55
C ALA A 111 -1.57 6.31 -3.31
N SER A 112 -2.72 6.95 -3.49
CA SER A 112 -2.93 8.39 -3.32
C SER A 112 -4.35 8.64 -2.85
N ASN A 113 -4.58 9.77 -2.18
CA ASN A 113 -5.91 10.24 -1.75
C ASN A 113 -6.61 11.11 -2.80
N GLY A 114 -6.15 11.08 -4.06
CA GLY A 114 -6.78 11.81 -5.17
C GLY A 114 -6.56 13.33 -5.16
N TYR A 115 -5.98 13.90 -4.09
CA TYR A 115 -5.72 15.34 -4.01
C TYR A 115 -4.57 15.73 -4.95
N ARG A 116 -4.90 16.39 -6.06
CA ARG A 116 -3.94 16.95 -7.03
C ARG A 116 -3.98 18.47 -6.90
N ARG A 117 -2.84 19.08 -6.54
CA ARG A 117 -2.65 20.53 -6.67
C ARG A 117 -2.35 20.90 -8.11
#